data_AF-V6LNN3-F1
#
_entry.id   AF-V6LNN3-F1
#
_cell.length_a   1.000
_cell.length_b   1.000
_cell.length_c   1.000
_cell.angle_alpha   90.00
_cell.angle_beta   90.00
_cell.angle_gamma   90.00
#
_symmetry.space_group_name_H-M   'P 1'
#
loop_
_entity.id
_entity.type
_entity.pdbx_description
1 polymer ?
#
loop_
_entity_poly.entity_id
_entity_poly.type
_entity_poly.pdbx_seq_one_letter_code
_entity_poly.pdbx_strand_id
1 'polypeptide(L)'
;MQCPFSKAHKIAKDRYFHHIKVCDKRPELQPSYTFQIPFTTPDAHPKQTLTLEAAYLIEGKIFKIISIFSQELEMFNQPLAQLNLEVDVPFHESVKHAPQLKSLAGHILDSIPVTDLVIEGGAGTGMLSAYLAFKDKHINTETKRRFILMERERGFKHKFDRYVKFCGESVERVLCDLRAVDFQKLRSHYSAQNVTVIGKHLCGHATDCVLKWEADHYAIALCCHAKADGGDLLGVEFLRDMTPGELYQLCRMTSWQFAWKGQESLDLQQIEKQRLGTFFRQVLDCCRIKWLKMHKYWVKLVRYCSEVDSPECWLILAGKE
;
A
#
# COMPACT_ATOMS: atom_id res chain seq x y z
N MET A 1 4.42 -6.95 41.00
CA MET A 1 3.10 -7.35 40.50
C MET A 1 3.29 -8.19 39.25
N GLN A 2 2.56 -9.29 39.12
CA GLN A 2 2.63 -10.17 37.95
C GLN A 2 1.66 -9.67 36.86
N CYS A 3 2.10 -9.59 35.60
CA CYS A 3 1.19 -9.27 34.48
C CYS A 3 0.12 -10.35 34.33
N PRO A 4 -1.16 -9.98 34.14
CA PRO A 4 -2.22 -10.94 33.88
C PRO A 4 -2.12 -11.61 32.50
N PHE A 5 -1.42 -10.99 31.55
CA PHE A 5 -1.32 -11.45 30.16
C PHE A 5 -0.07 -12.28 29.86
N SER A 6 0.94 -12.26 30.75
CA SER A 6 2.17 -13.03 30.57
C SER A 6 2.83 -13.31 31.91
N LYS A 7 3.08 -14.60 32.17
CA LYS A 7 3.84 -15.04 33.35
C LYS A 7 5.31 -14.58 33.31
N ALA A 8 5.81 -14.15 32.16
CA ALA A 8 7.18 -13.64 32.02
C ALA A 8 7.34 -12.18 32.51
N HIS A 9 6.28 -11.38 32.62
CA HIS A 9 6.40 -9.98 32.98
C HIS A 9 6.18 -9.74 34.49
N LYS A 10 7.25 -9.36 35.19
CA LYS A 10 7.20 -8.82 36.55
C LYS A 10 7.31 -7.29 36.53
N ILE A 11 6.30 -6.61 37.06
CA ILE A 11 6.17 -5.14 37.00
C ILE A 11 6.13 -4.54 38.40
N ALA A 12 6.79 -3.40 38.57
CA ALA A 12 6.71 -2.59 39.79
C ALA A 12 5.25 -2.14 40.06
N LYS A 13 4.90 -1.97 41.33
CA LYS A 13 3.50 -1.77 41.75
C LYS A 13 2.91 -0.46 41.21
N ASP A 14 3.72 0.60 41.19
CA ASP A 14 3.44 1.93 40.64
C ASP A 14 3.21 1.92 39.12
N ARG A 15 3.90 1.04 38.38
CA ARG A 15 3.79 0.94 36.92
C ARG A 15 2.78 -0.10 36.44
N TYR A 16 2.14 -0.83 37.36
CA TYR A 16 1.28 -1.95 37.02
C TYR A 16 0.11 -1.58 36.13
N PHE A 17 -0.64 -0.54 36.49
CA PHE A 17 -1.80 -0.09 35.72
C PHE A 17 -1.42 0.48 34.36
N HIS A 18 -0.28 1.16 34.25
CA HIS A 18 0.24 1.61 32.97
C HIS A 18 0.65 0.42 32.09
N HIS A 19 1.40 -0.54 32.65
CA HIS A 19 1.82 -1.74 31.93
C HIS A 19 0.64 -2.55 31.40
N ILE A 20 -0.40 -2.80 32.20
CA ILE A 20 -1.59 -3.52 31.74
C ILE A 20 -2.18 -2.86 30.49
N LYS A 21 -2.17 -1.53 30.39
CA LYS A 21 -2.73 -0.83 29.24
C LYS A 21 -1.90 -1.03 27.97
N VAL A 22 -0.58 -1.17 28.08
CA VAL A 22 0.38 -1.17 26.96
C VAL A 22 1.12 -2.49 26.74
N CYS A 23 0.76 -3.54 27.48
CA CYS A 23 1.44 -4.84 27.41
C CYS A 23 1.28 -5.45 26.01
N ASP A 24 2.40 -5.86 25.42
CA ASP A 24 2.50 -6.54 24.12
C ASP A 24 1.85 -7.94 24.10
N LYS A 25 1.64 -8.54 25.28
CA LYS A 25 0.95 -9.82 25.45
C LYS A 25 -0.53 -9.67 25.77
N ARG A 26 -1.02 -8.44 25.94
CA ARG A 26 -2.44 -8.17 26.17
C ARG A 26 -3.24 -8.70 24.97
N PRO A 27 -4.26 -9.57 25.19
CA PRO A 27 -5.20 -9.93 24.14
C PRO A 27 -5.84 -8.65 23.60
N GLU A 28 -5.77 -8.45 22.29
CA GLU A 28 -6.43 -7.31 21.65
C GLU A 28 -7.93 -7.34 21.98
N LEU A 29 -8.49 -6.16 22.29
CA LEU A 29 -9.91 -5.99 22.08
C LEU A 29 -10.13 -6.30 20.61
N GLN A 30 -10.91 -7.34 20.33
CA GLN A 30 -11.39 -7.60 18.98
C GLN A 30 -11.89 -6.25 18.43
N PRO A 31 -11.55 -5.90 17.18
CA PRO A 31 -12.13 -4.74 16.52
C PRO A 31 -13.65 -4.72 16.78
N SER A 32 -14.27 -3.54 16.89
CA SER A 32 -15.69 -3.44 17.26
C SER A 32 -16.64 -4.08 16.24
N TYR A 33 -16.08 -4.55 15.12
CA TYR A 33 -16.73 -5.41 14.16
C TYR A 33 -17.15 -6.75 14.73
N THR A 34 -18.41 -7.07 14.50
CA THR A 34 -19.02 -8.38 14.78
C THR A 34 -18.62 -9.48 13.79
N PHE A 35 -17.76 -9.22 12.80
CA PHE A 35 -17.33 -10.21 11.81
C PHE A 35 -15.82 -10.40 11.81
N GLN A 36 -15.39 -11.64 12.03
CA GLN A 36 -14.01 -12.07 11.80
C GLN A 36 -13.78 -12.19 10.29
N ILE A 37 -12.80 -11.46 9.75
CA ILE A 37 -12.37 -11.62 8.37
C ILE A 37 -11.38 -12.79 8.31
N PRO A 38 -11.63 -13.83 7.50
CA PRO A 38 -10.73 -14.98 7.41
C PRO A 38 -9.33 -14.58 6.94
N PHE A 39 -8.30 -15.20 7.52
CA PHE A 39 -6.96 -15.17 6.96
C PHE A 39 -6.88 -16.19 5.82
N THR A 40 -6.56 -15.75 4.60
CA THR A 40 -6.26 -16.67 3.50
C THR A 40 -4.82 -17.18 3.58
N THR A 41 -4.61 -18.47 3.34
CA THR A 41 -3.26 -19.05 3.22
C THR A 41 -2.55 -18.49 1.98
N PRO A 42 -1.21 -18.31 2.00
CA PRO A 42 -0.46 -18.00 0.78
C PRO A 42 -0.51 -19.19 -0.18
N ASP A 43 -0.72 -18.94 -1.47
CA ASP A 43 -0.60 -19.97 -2.49
C ASP A 43 0.85 -20.44 -2.59
N ALA A 44 1.04 -21.76 -2.45
CA ALA A 44 2.35 -22.38 -2.48
C ALA A 44 2.81 -22.57 -3.93
N HIS A 45 3.46 -21.55 -4.49
CA HIS A 45 4.11 -21.67 -5.78
C HIS A 45 5.54 -22.19 -5.65
N PRO A 46 5.99 -23.12 -6.51
CA PRO A 46 7.36 -23.59 -6.50
C PRO A 46 8.32 -22.42 -6.73
N LYS A 47 9.41 -22.35 -5.94
CA LYS A 47 10.48 -21.38 -6.16
C LYS A 47 11.12 -21.65 -7.52
N GLN A 48 10.77 -20.88 -8.54
CA GLN A 48 11.46 -20.88 -9.82
C GLN A 48 12.69 -19.98 -9.78
N THR A 49 13.79 -20.47 -10.35
CA THR A 49 14.98 -19.67 -10.61
C THR A 49 14.71 -18.73 -11.78
N LEU A 50 14.90 -17.42 -11.59
CA LEU A 50 14.75 -16.43 -12.64
C LEU A 50 16.06 -16.28 -13.43
N THR A 51 15.96 -16.31 -14.76
CA THR A 51 17.09 -16.10 -15.69
C THR A 51 16.88 -14.84 -16.54
N LEU A 52 17.96 -14.27 -17.08
CA LEU A 52 17.85 -13.16 -18.04
C LEU A 52 17.17 -13.62 -19.35
N GLU A 53 17.39 -14.87 -19.78
CA GLU A 53 16.73 -15.44 -20.96
C GLU A 53 15.21 -15.46 -20.82
N ALA A 54 14.70 -15.89 -19.65
CA ALA A 54 13.27 -15.83 -19.36
C ALA A 54 12.75 -14.39 -19.34
N ALA A 55 13.55 -13.45 -18.81
CA ALA A 55 13.19 -12.04 -18.79
C ALA A 55 13.08 -11.46 -20.22
N TYR A 56 14.04 -11.77 -21.10
CA TYR A 56 13.99 -11.33 -22.50
C TYR A 56 12.81 -11.94 -23.27
N LEU A 57 12.43 -13.18 -22.97
CA LEU A 57 11.24 -13.80 -23.55
C LEU A 57 9.96 -13.05 -23.14
N ILE A 58 9.82 -12.73 -21.85
CA ILE A 58 8.69 -11.94 -21.33
C ILE A 58 8.68 -10.54 -21.94
N GLU A 59 9.83 -9.88 -21.99
CA GLU A 59 9.99 -8.56 -22.63
C GLU A 59 9.56 -8.60 -24.11
N GLY A 60 10.00 -9.59 -24.87
CA GLY A 60 9.61 -9.78 -26.27
C GLY A 60 8.11 -10.00 -26.46
N LYS A 61 7.43 -10.68 -25.53
CA LYS A 61 5.97 -10.80 -25.53
C LYS A 61 5.29 -9.46 -25.24
N ILE A 62 5.77 -8.73 -24.22
CA ILE A 62 5.25 -7.40 -23.88
C ILE A 62 5.39 -6.44 -25.05
N PHE A 63 6.52 -6.45 -25.77
CA PHE A 63 6.71 -5.56 -26.93
C PHE A 63 5.67 -5.73 -28.03
N LYS A 64 5.10 -6.93 -28.20
CA LYS A 64 4.02 -7.16 -29.17
C LYS A 64 2.71 -6.47 -28.79
N ILE A 65 2.50 -6.24 -27.49
CA ILE A 65 1.27 -5.67 -26.93
C ILE A 65 1.46 -4.28 -26.33
N ILE A 66 2.69 -3.72 -26.38
CA ILE A 66 3.05 -2.46 -25.71
C ILE A 66 2.22 -1.27 -26.19
N SER A 67 1.74 -1.30 -27.44
CA SER A 67 0.87 -0.27 -28.02
C SER A 67 -0.47 -0.14 -27.30
N ILE A 68 -0.93 -1.19 -26.61
CA ILE A 68 -2.14 -1.15 -25.77
C ILE A 68 -1.96 -0.18 -24.60
N PHE A 69 -0.71 0.03 -24.15
CA PHE A 69 -0.36 0.85 -23.00
C PHE A 69 0.25 2.21 -23.38
N SER A 70 0.23 2.63 -24.65
CA SER A 70 0.94 3.86 -25.07
C SER A 70 0.59 5.09 -24.23
N GLN A 71 -0.70 5.31 -23.94
CA GLN A 71 -1.14 6.45 -23.11
C GLN A 71 -0.72 6.30 -21.65
N GLU A 72 -0.79 5.07 -21.09
CA GLU A 72 -0.41 4.80 -19.71
C GLU A 72 1.10 4.92 -19.49
N LEU A 73 1.90 4.46 -20.45
CA LEU A 73 3.36 4.57 -20.43
C LEU A 73 3.83 6.02 -20.51
N GLU A 74 3.14 6.86 -21.29
CA GLU A 74 3.44 8.29 -21.37
C GLU A 74 3.29 9.00 -20.01
N MET A 75 2.39 8.52 -19.14
CA MET A 75 2.25 9.06 -17.79
C MET A 75 3.51 8.90 -16.94
N PHE A 76 4.39 7.93 -17.25
CA PHE A 76 5.67 7.75 -16.53
C PHE A 76 6.78 8.71 -16.99
N ASN A 77 6.58 9.48 -18.06
CA ASN A 77 7.56 10.46 -18.56
C ASN A 77 7.52 11.80 -17.80
N GLN A 78 6.64 11.93 -16.81
CA GLN A 78 6.54 13.14 -16.01
C GLN A 78 7.74 13.35 -15.08
N PRO A 79 8.12 14.61 -14.81
CA PRO A 79 9.22 14.92 -13.90
C PRO A 79 8.87 14.60 -12.43
N LEU A 80 9.89 14.63 -11.57
CA LEU A 80 9.70 14.62 -10.12
C LEU A 80 8.78 15.79 -9.71
N ALA A 81 7.70 15.47 -9.02
CA ALA A 81 6.76 16.43 -8.46
C ALA A 81 6.70 16.21 -6.95
N GLN A 82 7.71 16.65 -6.21
CA GLN A 82 7.69 16.53 -4.74
C GLN A 82 6.77 17.61 -4.15
N LEU A 83 5.77 17.23 -3.35
CA LEU A 83 4.82 18.15 -2.71
C LEU A 83 4.75 17.90 -1.22
N ASN A 84 5.70 18.46 -0.46
CA ASN A 84 5.76 18.21 0.98
C ASN A 84 4.58 18.87 1.71
N LEU A 85 3.85 18.09 2.50
CA LEU A 85 2.88 18.62 3.44
C LEU A 85 3.58 19.44 4.53
N GLU A 86 3.31 20.74 4.55
CA GLU A 86 3.78 21.68 5.56
C GLU A 86 2.84 21.68 6.78
N VAL A 87 3.02 20.70 7.66
CA VAL A 87 2.30 20.60 8.94
C VAL A 87 3.27 20.40 10.10
N ASP A 88 3.00 21.08 11.21
CA ASP A 88 3.74 20.88 12.45
C ASP A 88 3.20 19.65 13.18
N VAL A 89 3.93 18.54 13.03
CA VAL A 89 3.60 17.26 13.67
C VAL A 89 4.41 17.07 14.96
N PRO A 90 3.78 16.66 16.07
CA PRO A 90 4.45 16.42 17.36
C PRO A 90 5.20 15.07 17.39
N PHE A 91 5.69 14.61 16.24
CA PHE A 91 6.49 13.40 16.11
C PHE A 91 7.64 13.60 15.14
N HIS A 92 8.78 13.03 15.50
CA HIS A 92 9.93 12.93 14.62
C HIS A 92 9.95 11.59 13.91
N GLU A 93 10.20 11.66 12.61
CA GLU A 93 10.46 10.50 11.78
C GLU A 93 11.96 10.31 11.62
N SER A 94 12.38 9.11 11.22
CA SER A 94 13.74 8.96 10.72
C SER A 94 13.93 9.86 9.50
N VAL A 95 15.05 10.57 9.45
CA VAL A 95 15.40 11.53 8.38
C VAL A 95 15.18 10.96 6.97
N LYS A 96 15.36 9.64 6.78
CA LYS A 96 15.16 8.95 5.48
C LYS A 96 13.71 8.83 5.00
N HIS A 97 12.72 8.81 5.90
CA HIS A 97 11.32 8.53 5.54
C HIS A 97 10.42 9.77 5.53
N ALA A 98 10.83 10.83 6.23
CA ALA A 98 10.07 12.08 6.33
C ALA A 98 9.74 12.74 4.98
N PRO A 99 10.69 12.94 4.05
CA PRO A 99 10.40 13.61 2.79
C PRO A 99 9.39 12.83 1.94
N GLN A 100 9.54 11.50 1.90
CA GLN A 100 8.66 10.62 1.14
C GLN A 100 7.22 10.67 1.65
N LEU A 101 7.03 10.57 2.97
CA LEU A 101 5.69 10.57 3.58
C LEU A 101 5.01 11.94 3.52
N LYS A 102 5.77 13.01 3.77
CA LYS A 102 5.25 14.38 3.59
C LYS A 102 4.82 14.62 2.16
N SER A 103 5.62 14.19 1.18
CA SER A 103 5.28 14.33 -0.22
C SER A 103 4.03 13.54 -0.61
N LEU A 104 3.96 12.28 -0.17
CA LEU A 104 2.79 11.43 -0.37
C LEU A 104 1.52 12.06 0.23
N ALA A 105 1.59 12.49 1.49
CA ALA A 105 0.46 13.13 2.16
C ALA A 105 0.05 14.45 1.46
N GLY A 106 1.00 15.26 1.02
CA GLY A 106 0.72 16.50 0.30
C GLY A 106 -0.07 16.26 -0.99
N HIS A 107 0.35 15.28 -1.81
CA HIS A 107 -0.39 14.91 -3.03
C HIS A 107 -1.80 14.40 -2.75
N ILE A 108 -1.97 13.56 -1.73
CA ILE A 108 -3.29 13.06 -1.33
C ILE A 108 -4.22 14.24 -1.03
N LEU A 109 -3.72 15.18 -0.22
CA LEU A 109 -4.48 16.31 0.29
C LEU A 109 -4.75 17.41 -0.74
N ASP A 110 -3.98 17.43 -1.82
CA ASP A 110 -4.11 18.36 -2.95
C ASP A 110 -5.04 17.81 -4.04
N SER A 111 -4.97 16.50 -4.31
CA SER A 111 -5.56 15.91 -5.52
C SER A 111 -6.85 15.12 -5.30
N ILE A 112 -7.14 14.63 -4.10
CA ILE A 112 -8.39 13.89 -3.82
C ILE A 112 -9.07 14.36 -2.53
N PRO A 113 -10.40 14.26 -2.44
CA PRO A 113 -11.10 14.40 -1.17
C PRO A 113 -10.63 13.31 -0.19
N VAL A 114 -10.24 13.74 1.02
CA VAL A 114 -10.10 12.85 2.17
C VAL A 114 -11.43 12.85 2.90
N THR A 115 -12.25 11.83 2.63
CA THR A 115 -13.64 11.77 3.08
C THR A 115 -13.75 11.53 4.60
N ASP A 116 -14.98 11.46 5.08
CA ASP A 116 -15.33 11.10 6.45
C ASP A 116 -14.96 9.65 6.81
N LEU A 117 -14.81 8.75 5.82
CA LEU A 117 -14.26 7.41 6.01
C LEU A 117 -12.98 7.21 5.18
N VAL A 118 -11.84 7.12 5.87
CA VAL A 118 -10.54 6.84 5.27
C VAL A 118 -10.11 5.43 5.64
N ILE A 119 -9.78 4.60 4.65
CA ILE A 119 -9.24 3.25 4.88
C ILE A 119 -7.78 3.24 4.43
N GLU A 120 -6.85 2.94 5.33
CA GLU A 120 -5.45 2.72 5.00
C GLU A 120 -5.16 1.22 4.91
N GLY A 121 -4.91 0.73 3.69
CA GLY A 121 -4.47 -0.64 3.47
C GLY A 121 -2.96 -0.80 3.73
N GLY A 122 -2.57 -1.83 4.47
CA GLY A 122 -1.16 -2.06 4.82
C GLY A 122 -0.63 -0.94 5.72
N ALA A 123 -1.42 -0.55 6.72
CA ALA A 123 -1.21 0.67 7.49
C ALA A 123 0.06 0.65 8.36
N GLY A 124 0.64 -0.53 8.65
CA GLY A 124 1.80 -0.64 9.54
C GLY A 124 1.63 0.17 10.82
N THR A 125 2.49 1.17 11.03
CA THR A 125 2.45 2.03 12.24
C THR A 125 1.38 3.13 12.25
N GLY A 126 0.65 3.34 11.14
CA GLY A 126 -0.43 4.35 11.01
C GLY A 126 0.07 5.77 10.75
N MET A 127 1.30 5.92 10.25
CA MET A 127 1.98 7.21 10.11
C MET A 127 1.40 8.09 9.00
N LEU A 128 0.97 7.48 7.88
CA LEU A 128 0.33 8.22 6.78
C LEU A 128 -1.01 8.82 7.23
N SER A 129 -1.89 8.00 7.82
CA SER A 129 -3.15 8.50 8.41
C SER A 129 -2.94 9.59 9.46
N ALA A 130 -1.87 9.50 10.26
CA ALA A 130 -1.53 10.58 11.19
C ALA A 130 -1.23 11.88 10.45
N TYR A 131 -0.38 11.88 9.42
CA TYR A 131 -0.13 13.09 8.62
C TYR A 131 -1.41 13.72 8.06
N LEU A 132 -2.30 12.90 7.50
CA LEU A 132 -3.58 13.38 6.96
C LEU A 132 -4.46 14.01 8.05
N ALA A 133 -4.50 13.42 9.25
CA ALA A 133 -5.25 13.96 10.38
C ALA A 133 -4.75 15.36 10.83
N PHE A 134 -3.46 15.67 10.68
CA PHE A 134 -2.91 16.97 11.11
C PHE A 134 -3.27 18.15 10.20
N LYS A 135 -3.56 17.92 8.92
CA LYS A 135 -3.90 19.03 7.99
C LYS A 135 -5.02 19.90 8.54
N ASP A 136 -6.06 19.26 9.06
CA ASP A 136 -7.30 19.93 9.46
C ASP A 136 -7.45 20.07 10.97
N LYS A 137 -6.39 19.77 11.74
CA LYS A 137 -6.44 19.80 13.22
C LYS A 137 -6.88 21.16 13.78
N HIS A 138 -6.56 22.24 13.06
CA HIS A 138 -6.89 23.61 13.45
C HIS A 138 -8.19 24.13 12.81
N ILE A 139 -8.80 23.35 11.92
CA ILE A 139 -10.07 23.68 11.29
C ILE A 139 -11.17 23.02 12.11
N ASN A 140 -12.07 23.82 12.67
CA ASN A 140 -13.23 23.28 13.38
C ASN A 140 -14.26 22.80 12.35
N THR A 141 -14.05 21.61 11.80
CA THR A 141 -15.02 20.93 10.96
C THR A 141 -16.08 20.26 11.83
N GLU A 142 -17.36 20.44 11.49
CA GLU A 142 -18.46 19.72 12.17
C GLU A 142 -18.36 18.21 11.94
N THR A 143 -17.75 17.79 10.83
CA THR A 143 -17.51 16.39 10.49
C THR A 143 -16.10 15.97 10.87
N LYS A 144 -16.00 14.97 11.76
CA LYS A 144 -14.76 14.26 12.09
C LYS A 144 -14.64 13.01 11.24
N ARG A 145 -13.43 12.72 10.78
CA ARG A 145 -13.07 11.56 9.99
C ARG A 145 -12.90 10.32 10.85
N ARG A 146 -13.12 9.19 10.21
CA ARG A 146 -12.87 7.85 10.73
C ARG A 146 -11.78 7.18 9.90
N PHE A 147 -10.67 6.86 10.55
CA PHE A 147 -9.55 6.15 9.96
C PHE A 147 -9.63 4.66 10.30
N ILE A 148 -9.71 3.82 9.27
CA ILE A 148 -9.70 2.36 9.40
C ILE A 148 -8.35 1.86 8.89
N LEU A 149 -7.51 1.41 9.82
CA LEU A 149 -6.15 0.98 9.52
C LEU A 149 -6.13 -0.54 9.39
N MET A 150 -6.00 -1.05 8.17
CA MET A 150 -6.00 -2.47 7.87
C MET A 150 -4.57 -3.00 7.74
N GLU A 151 -4.27 -4.09 8.46
CA GLU A 151 -2.93 -4.66 8.48
C GLU A 151 -2.99 -6.17 8.69
N ARG A 152 -2.09 -6.91 8.06
CA ARG A 152 -2.00 -8.37 8.17
C ARG A 152 -1.12 -8.80 9.32
N GLU A 153 -0.02 -8.08 9.60
CA GLU A 153 0.92 -8.47 10.64
C GLU A 153 0.55 -7.93 12.03
N ARG A 154 0.70 -8.79 13.04
CA ARG A 154 0.53 -8.39 14.44
C ARG A 154 1.76 -7.64 14.93
N GLY A 155 1.58 -6.72 15.87
CA GLY A 155 2.70 -6.13 16.61
C GLY A 155 3.23 -4.80 16.06
N PHE A 156 2.60 -4.23 15.04
CA PHE A 156 2.73 -2.79 14.79
C PHE A 156 2.14 -2.05 15.98
N LYS A 157 3.02 -1.64 16.89
CA LYS A 157 2.65 -0.79 18.03
C LYS A 157 1.92 0.41 17.45
N HIS A 158 0.68 0.64 17.88
CA HIS A 158 -0.27 1.74 17.63
C HIS A 158 0.34 3.16 17.77
N LYS A 159 1.51 3.37 17.19
CA LYS A 159 2.46 4.41 17.54
C LYS A 159 1.91 5.75 17.12
N PHE A 160 1.25 5.79 15.97
CA PHE A 160 0.69 7.01 15.41
C PHE A 160 -0.82 7.16 15.59
N ASP A 161 -1.52 6.11 16.01
CA ASP A 161 -2.96 6.15 16.36
C ASP A 161 -3.26 7.23 17.41
N ARG A 162 -2.34 7.43 18.37
CA ARG A 162 -2.47 8.47 19.40
C ARG A 162 -2.56 9.87 18.81
N TYR A 163 -1.92 10.10 17.67
CA TYR A 163 -1.86 11.39 17.04
C TYR A 163 -3.08 11.66 16.16
N VAL A 164 -3.64 10.62 15.53
CA VAL A 164 -4.96 10.70 14.89
C VAL A 164 -6.02 11.10 15.93
N LYS A 165 -6.04 10.42 17.09
CA LYS A 165 -6.94 10.74 18.22
C LYS A 165 -6.70 12.15 18.78
N PHE A 166 -5.45 12.59 18.84
CA PHE A 166 -5.10 13.94 19.29
C PHE A 166 -5.66 15.03 18.36
N CYS A 167 -5.88 14.74 17.08
CA CYS A 167 -6.56 15.65 16.15
C CYS A 167 -8.09 15.63 16.29
N GLY A 168 -8.63 14.84 17.23
CA GLY A 168 -10.07 14.66 17.44
C GLY A 168 -10.72 13.65 16.48
N GLU A 169 -9.92 12.96 15.67
CA GLU A 169 -10.39 11.97 14.70
C GLU A 169 -10.52 10.59 15.34
N SER A 170 -11.39 9.75 14.78
CA SER A 170 -11.52 8.36 15.22
C SER A 170 -10.56 7.45 14.45
N VAL A 171 -10.00 6.45 15.13
CA VAL A 171 -9.11 5.46 14.53
C VAL A 171 -9.43 4.07 15.06
N GLU A 172 -9.63 3.14 14.13
CA GLU A 172 -9.85 1.72 14.38
C GLU A 172 -8.84 0.91 13.56
N ARG A 173 -8.39 -0.21 14.12
CA ARG A 173 -7.48 -1.14 13.43
C ARG A 173 -8.18 -2.45 13.17
N VAL A 174 -8.01 -2.96 11.95
CA VAL A 174 -8.53 -4.25 11.52
C VAL A 174 -7.35 -5.13 11.15
N LEU A 175 -7.18 -6.20 11.92
CA LEU A 175 -6.21 -7.23 11.59
C LEU A 175 -6.82 -8.15 10.53
N CYS A 176 -6.39 -8.05 9.27
CA CYS A 176 -6.96 -8.83 8.18
C CYS A 176 -5.98 -9.07 7.02
N ASP A 177 -6.28 -10.08 6.21
CA ASP A 177 -5.77 -10.17 4.84
C ASP A 177 -6.69 -9.32 3.94
N LEU A 178 -6.13 -8.34 3.24
CA LEU A 178 -6.93 -7.42 2.39
C LEU A 178 -7.70 -8.18 1.30
N ARG A 179 -7.23 -9.37 0.90
CA ARG A 179 -7.91 -10.26 -0.06
C ARG A 179 -9.25 -10.79 0.44
N ALA A 180 -9.41 -10.90 1.75
CA ALA A 180 -10.61 -11.45 2.37
C ALA A 180 -11.63 -10.37 2.77
N VAL A 181 -11.33 -9.09 2.53
CA VAL A 181 -12.21 -7.98 2.88
C VAL A 181 -13.37 -7.91 1.90
N ASP A 182 -14.58 -8.09 2.42
CA ASP A 182 -15.82 -7.73 1.72
C ASP A 182 -16.06 -6.23 1.88
N PHE A 183 -15.66 -5.47 0.86
CA PHE A 183 -15.71 -4.01 0.89
C PHE A 183 -17.15 -3.48 0.99
N GLN A 184 -18.13 -4.17 0.41
CA GLN A 184 -19.52 -3.70 0.45
C GLN A 184 -20.11 -3.85 1.86
N LYS A 185 -19.80 -4.95 2.55
CA LYS A 185 -20.15 -5.10 3.97
C LYS A 185 -19.45 -4.07 4.84
N LEU A 186 -18.17 -3.80 4.57
CA LEU A 186 -17.40 -2.77 5.28
C LEU A 186 -18.03 -1.37 5.11
N ARG A 187 -18.35 -0.99 3.88
CA ARG A 187 -18.99 0.29 3.55
C ARG A 187 -20.35 0.43 4.22
N SER A 188 -21.16 -0.64 4.18
CA SER A 188 -22.47 -0.69 4.84
C SER A 188 -22.37 -0.59 6.36
N HIS A 189 -21.38 -1.25 6.96
CA HIS A 189 -21.15 -1.23 8.41
C HIS A 189 -20.90 0.19 8.94
N TYR A 190 -20.19 1.00 8.17
CA TYR A 190 -19.89 2.38 8.56
C TYR A 190 -20.87 3.42 8.04
N SER A 191 -21.93 3.00 7.34
CA SER A 191 -22.88 3.89 6.68
C SER A 191 -22.19 4.95 5.81
N ALA A 192 -21.06 4.58 5.19
CA ALA A 192 -20.20 5.53 4.49
C ALA A 192 -20.69 5.76 3.06
N GLN A 193 -21.04 7.02 2.77
CA GLN A 193 -21.44 7.42 1.42
C GLN A 193 -20.24 7.70 0.52
N ASN A 194 -19.12 8.17 1.07
CA ASN A 194 -17.90 8.43 0.32
C ASN A 194 -16.68 7.84 1.04
N VAL A 195 -15.89 7.04 0.35
CA VAL A 195 -14.75 6.31 0.93
C VAL A 195 -13.47 6.65 0.19
N THR A 196 -12.48 7.15 0.93
CA THR A 196 -11.12 7.34 0.44
C THR A 196 -10.26 6.16 0.89
N VAL A 197 -9.63 5.46 -0.04
CA VAL A 197 -8.69 4.38 0.26
C VAL A 197 -7.27 4.81 -0.05
N ILE A 198 -6.37 4.65 0.92
CA ILE A 198 -4.97 5.06 0.81
C ILE A 198 -4.03 3.88 1.12
N GLY A 199 -2.80 3.94 0.61
CA GLY A 199 -1.78 2.94 0.92
C GLY A 199 -0.39 3.35 0.45
N LYS A 200 0.64 3.05 1.24
CA LYS A 200 2.05 3.40 0.91
C LYS A 200 2.85 2.23 0.33
N HIS A 201 2.79 1.06 0.97
CA HIS A 201 3.57 -0.12 0.57
C HIS A 201 2.65 -1.33 0.42
N LEU A 202 1.57 -1.16 -0.32
CA LEU A 202 0.76 -2.30 -0.77
C LEU A 202 1.56 -3.03 -1.86
N CYS A 203 2.05 -4.24 -1.54
CA CYS A 203 2.84 -5.04 -2.48
C CYS A 203 1.95 -6.02 -3.24
N GLY A 204 2.17 -6.13 -4.57
CA GLY A 204 1.53 -7.14 -5.41
C GLY A 204 0.02 -7.17 -5.25
N HIS A 205 -0.52 -8.35 -4.93
CA HIS A 205 -1.97 -8.59 -4.79
C HIS A 205 -2.69 -7.65 -3.83
N ALA A 206 -2.00 -7.14 -2.81
CA ALA A 206 -2.62 -6.24 -1.84
C ALA A 206 -3.13 -4.96 -2.53
N THR A 207 -2.35 -4.42 -3.48
CA THR A 207 -2.76 -3.27 -4.29
C THR A 207 -3.92 -3.63 -5.20
N ASP A 208 -3.81 -4.77 -5.90
CA ASP A 208 -4.84 -5.20 -6.86
C ASP A 208 -6.18 -5.46 -6.17
N CYS A 209 -6.18 -6.00 -4.96
CA CYS A 209 -7.39 -6.20 -4.16
C CYS A 209 -8.00 -4.88 -3.69
N VAL A 210 -7.16 -3.96 -3.21
CA VAL A 210 -7.62 -2.65 -2.76
C VAL A 210 -8.21 -1.83 -3.92
N LEU A 211 -7.61 -1.89 -5.11
CA LEU A 211 -8.14 -1.19 -6.28
C LEU A 211 -9.46 -1.80 -6.80
N LYS A 212 -9.74 -3.08 -6.50
CA LYS A 212 -11.05 -3.71 -6.81
C LYS A 212 -12.17 -3.29 -5.85
N TRP A 213 -11.83 -2.80 -4.66
CA TRP A 213 -12.84 -2.28 -3.73
C TRP A 213 -13.45 -1.02 -4.32
N GLU A 214 -14.76 -0.96 -4.60
CA GLU A 214 -15.44 0.18 -5.26
C GLU A 214 -15.50 1.50 -4.44
N ALA A 215 -14.34 1.95 -3.95
CA ALA A 215 -14.14 3.20 -3.25
C ALA A 215 -14.30 4.40 -4.18
N ASP A 216 -14.52 5.57 -3.61
CA ASP A 216 -14.81 6.77 -4.40
C ASP A 216 -13.53 7.50 -4.79
N HIS A 217 -12.49 7.38 -3.94
CA HIS A 217 -11.15 7.90 -4.20
C HIS A 217 -10.06 6.93 -3.78
N TYR A 218 -8.97 6.90 -4.53
CA TYR A 218 -7.76 6.16 -4.18
C TYR A 218 -6.53 7.05 -4.16
N ALA A 219 -5.64 6.78 -3.22
CA ALA A 219 -4.24 7.19 -3.27
C ALA A 219 -3.31 6.05 -2.89
N ILE A 220 -2.82 5.32 -3.89
CA ILE A 220 -1.99 4.14 -3.69
C ILE A 220 -0.59 4.39 -4.23
N ALA A 221 0.40 4.47 -3.33
CA ALA A 221 1.79 4.48 -3.74
C ALA A 221 2.17 3.09 -4.26
N LEU A 222 2.73 3.09 -5.47
CA LEU A 222 3.08 1.90 -6.23
C LEU A 222 4.38 1.32 -5.70
N CYS A 223 4.32 0.03 -5.37
CA CYS A 223 5.38 -0.74 -4.77
C CYS A 223 5.84 -1.86 -5.74
N CYS A 224 6.63 -2.81 -5.25
CA CYS A 224 6.94 -4.03 -6.01
C CYS A 224 5.76 -5.02 -6.09
N HIS A 225 5.80 -5.90 -7.09
CA HIS A 225 4.84 -6.98 -7.31
C HIS A 225 5.36 -8.35 -6.90
N ALA A 226 6.53 -8.45 -6.26
CA ALA A 226 7.15 -9.75 -5.99
C ALA A 226 6.42 -10.64 -4.97
N LYS A 227 5.44 -10.09 -4.26
CA LYS A 227 4.52 -10.87 -3.42
C LYS A 227 3.26 -11.34 -4.18
N ALA A 228 3.07 -10.89 -5.43
CA ALA A 228 2.05 -11.41 -6.32
C ALA A 228 2.50 -12.73 -6.95
N ASP A 229 1.52 -13.56 -7.29
CA ASP A 229 1.70 -14.83 -7.98
C ASP A 229 1.12 -14.84 -9.40
N GLY A 230 0.51 -13.72 -9.80
CA GLY A 230 -0.07 -13.53 -11.12
C GLY A 230 -1.58 -13.79 -11.19
N GLY A 231 -2.18 -14.48 -10.21
CA GLY A 231 -3.58 -14.94 -10.27
C GLY A 231 -4.60 -13.81 -10.16
N ASP A 232 -4.35 -12.83 -9.28
CA ASP A 232 -5.28 -11.74 -8.99
C ASP A 232 -4.90 -10.40 -9.65
N LEU A 233 -3.93 -10.41 -10.57
CA LEU A 233 -3.45 -9.21 -11.24
C LEU A 233 -4.60 -8.45 -11.91
N LEU A 234 -4.70 -7.16 -11.60
CA LEU A 234 -5.59 -6.27 -12.32
C LEU A 234 -5.09 -6.05 -13.75
N GLY A 235 -6.01 -6.09 -14.71
CA GLY A 235 -5.69 -5.92 -16.12
C GLY A 235 -4.93 -7.10 -16.73
N VAL A 236 -5.00 -8.30 -16.14
CA VAL A 236 -4.40 -9.51 -16.72
C VAL A 236 -4.96 -9.81 -18.11
N GLU A 237 -6.17 -9.36 -18.41
CA GLU A 237 -6.77 -9.40 -19.74
C GLU A 237 -6.04 -8.56 -20.79
N PHE A 238 -5.05 -7.74 -20.42
CA PHE A 238 -4.16 -7.09 -21.38
C PHE A 238 -2.93 -7.92 -21.70
N LEU A 239 -2.63 -8.94 -20.87
CA LEU A 239 -1.46 -9.82 -20.96
C LEU A 239 -1.81 -11.23 -21.48
N ARG A 240 -2.85 -11.35 -22.32
CA ARG A 240 -3.49 -12.64 -22.71
C ARG A 240 -2.56 -13.68 -23.31
N ASP A 241 -1.44 -13.26 -23.91
CA ASP A 241 -0.46 -14.17 -24.54
C ASP A 241 0.57 -14.74 -23.54
N MET A 242 0.42 -14.42 -22.25
CA MET A 242 1.25 -14.95 -21.18
C MET A 242 0.57 -16.12 -20.47
N THR A 243 1.34 -17.16 -20.24
CA THR A 243 0.95 -18.29 -19.39
C THR A 243 0.96 -17.88 -17.91
N PRO A 244 0.26 -18.61 -17.03
CA PRO A 244 0.33 -18.36 -15.59
C PRO A 244 1.77 -18.38 -15.03
N GLY A 245 2.63 -19.25 -15.56
CA GLY A 245 4.04 -19.30 -15.17
C GLY A 245 4.81 -18.04 -15.58
N GLU A 246 4.53 -17.48 -16.75
CA GLU A 246 5.14 -16.24 -17.22
C GLU A 246 4.63 -15.02 -16.44
N LEU A 247 3.34 -14.98 -16.10
CA LEU A 247 2.76 -13.95 -15.23
C LEU A 247 3.39 -13.99 -13.84
N TYR A 248 3.54 -15.19 -13.27
CA TYR A 248 4.27 -15.38 -12.02
C TYR A 248 5.70 -14.82 -12.13
N GLN A 249 6.46 -15.22 -13.15
CA GLN A 249 7.81 -14.73 -13.39
C GLN A 249 7.87 -13.20 -13.54
N LEU A 250 6.96 -12.62 -14.31
CA LEU A 250 6.81 -11.18 -14.50
C LEU A 250 6.66 -10.47 -13.14
N CYS A 251 5.73 -10.93 -12.29
CA CYS A 251 5.54 -10.39 -10.93
C CYS A 251 6.83 -10.46 -10.10
N ARG A 252 7.51 -11.61 -10.12
CA ARG A 252 8.75 -11.81 -9.35
C ARG A 252 9.87 -10.88 -9.81
N MET A 253 10.04 -10.70 -11.12
CA MET A 253 11.10 -9.88 -11.72
C MET A 253 10.97 -8.38 -11.37
N THR A 254 9.79 -7.90 -10.97
CA THR A 254 9.62 -6.49 -10.54
C THR A 254 10.40 -6.12 -9.28
N SER A 255 10.81 -7.08 -8.45
CA SER A 255 11.65 -6.85 -7.26
C SER A 255 13.09 -7.22 -7.55
N TRP A 256 13.68 -6.50 -8.50
CA TRP A 256 14.97 -6.88 -9.10
C TRP A 256 16.14 -6.97 -8.13
N GLN A 257 16.09 -6.23 -7.03
CA GLN A 257 17.06 -6.29 -5.94
C GLN A 257 17.07 -7.66 -5.23
N PHE A 258 15.95 -8.40 -5.30
CA PHE A 258 15.74 -9.65 -4.57
C PHE A 258 15.51 -10.85 -5.48
N ALA A 259 14.94 -10.64 -6.67
CA ALA A 259 14.49 -11.71 -7.56
C ALA A 259 15.65 -12.57 -8.10
N TRP A 260 16.85 -11.99 -8.20
CA TRP A 260 18.05 -12.65 -8.74
C TRP A 260 19.12 -12.98 -7.68
N LYS A 261 18.74 -13.05 -6.39
CA LYS A 261 19.67 -13.38 -5.30
C LYS A 261 20.32 -14.75 -5.51
N GLY A 262 21.64 -14.82 -5.32
CA GLY A 262 22.43 -16.04 -5.46
C GLY A 262 23.07 -16.25 -6.85
N GLN A 263 22.90 -15.29 -7.77
CA GLN A 263 23.64 -15.24 -9.03
C GLN A 263 24.72 -14.16 -8.91
N GLU A 264 25.98 -14.55 -8.79
CA GLU A 264 27.09 -13.61 -9.02
C GLU A 264 26.93 -13.05 -10.44
N SER A 265 26.86 -11.73 -10.55
CA SER A 265 26.59 -11.07 -11.83
C SER A 265 27.47 -9.86 -11.99
N LEU A 266 28.10 -9.77 -13.17
CA LEU A 266 28.85 -8.61 -13.64
C LEU A 266 27.99 -7.35 -13.57
N ASP A 267 28.61 -6.17 -13.45
CA ASP A 267 27.90 -4.89 -13.33
C ASP A 267 26.89 -4.66 -14.47
N LEU A 268 27.24 -5.03 -15.70
CA LEU A 268 26.34 -4.94 -16.86
C LEU A 268 25.06 -5.77 -16.68
N GLN A 269 25.15 -6.95 -16.08
CA GLN A 269 23.97 -7.78 -15.80
C GLN A 269 23.11 -7.18 -14.67
N GLN A 270 23.71 -6.45 -13.73
CA GLN A 270 22.95 -5.76 -12.67
C GLN A 270 22.15 -4.59 -13.24
N ILE A 271 22.78 -3.77 -14.10
CA ILE A 271 22.13 -2.68 -14.84
C ILE A 271 20.95 -3.23 -15.64
N GLU A 272 21.15 -4.35 -16.32
CA GLU A 272 20.12 -4.95 -17.16
C GLU A 272 18.95 -5.54 -16.36
N LYS A 273 19.23 -6.20 -15.22
CA LYS A 273 18.20 -6.65 -14.27
C LYS A 273 17.38 -5.49 -13.72
N GLN A 274 18.02 -4.36 -13.41
CA GLN A 274 17.33 -3.15 -12.97
C GLN A 274 16.45 -2.57 -14.08
N ARG A 275 16.96 -2.45 -15.32
CA ARG A 275 16.21 -1.99 -16.48
C ARG A 275 14.94 -2.82 -16.69
N LEU A 276 15.08 -4.14 -16.76
CA LEU A 276 13.99 -5.09 -16.96
C LEU A 276 12.99 -5.06 -15.80
N GLY A 277 13.47 -5.08 -14.56
CA GLY A 277 12.60 -5.05 -13.38
C GLY A 277 11.78 -3.76 -13.27
N THR A 278 12.37 -2.61 -13.63
CA THR A 278 11.66 -1.33 -13.71
C THR A 278 10.62 -1.33 -14.83
N PHE A 279 11.01 -1.79 -16.02
CA PHE A 279 10.09 -1.91 -17.17
C PHE A 279 8.88 -2.80 -16.85
N PHE A 280 9.11 -3.99 -16.31
CA PHE A 280 8.04 -4.90 -15.92
C PHE A 280 7.12 -4.33 -14.84
N ARG A 281 7.66 -3.56 -13.89
CA ARG A 281 6.86 -2.85 -12.89
C ARG A 281 5.93 -1.85 -13.56
N GLN A 282 6.46 -1.02 -14.47
CA GLN A 282 5.66 -0.04 -15.21
C GLN A 282 4.55 -0.70 -16.02
N VAL A 283 4.83 -1.84 -16.66
CA VAL A 283 3.80 -2.58 -17.43
C VAL A 283 2.67 -3.07 -16.52
N LEU A 284 2.97 -3.65 -15.36
CA LEU A 284 1.94 -4.06 -14.42
C LEU A 284 1.17 -2.88 -13.84
N ASP A 285 1.83 -1.74 -13.61
CA ASP A 285 1.17 -0.52 -13.16
C ASP A 285 0.32 0.12 -14.27
N CYS A 286 0.70 -0.01 -15.54
CA CYS A 286 -0.15 0.35 -16.68
C CYS A 286 -1.43 -0.50 -16.71
N CYS A 287 -1.35 -1.79 -16.38
CA CYS A 287 -2.53 -2.65 -16.27
C CYS A 287 -3.51 -2.11 -15.21
N ARG A 288 -3.00 -1.68 -14.04
CA ARG A 288 -3.81 -1.06 -12.98
C ARG A 288 -4.46 0.26 -13.42
N ILE A 289 -3.68 1.16 -14.03
CA ILE A 289 -4.18 2.45 -14.51
C ILE A 289 -5.28 2.23 -15.56
N LYS A 290 -5.06 1.32 -16.51
CA LYS A 290 -6.00 1.03 -17.58
C LYS A 290 -7.29 0.40 -17.03
N TRP A 291 -7.17 -0.51 -16.08
CA TRP A 291 -8.30 -1.10 -15.38
C TRP A 291 -9.14 -0.02 -14.67
N LEU A 292 -8.51 0.91 -13.94
CA LEU A 292 -9.21 2.01 -13.27
C LEU A 292 -9.98 2.90 -14.28
N LYS A 293 -9.35 3.28 -15.39
CA LYS A 293 -10.01 4.05 -16.46
C LYS A 293 -11.22 3.31 -17.03
N MET A 294 -11.12 2.00 -17.24
CA MET A 294 -12.26 1.18 -17.71
C MET A 294 -13.42 1.16 -16.72
N HIS A 295 -13.12 1.28 -15.42
CA HIS A 295 -14.11 1.34 -14.34
C HIS A 295 -14.54 2.77 -13.99
N LYS A 296 -14.38 3.73 -14.93
CA LYS A 296 -14.87 5.11 -14.82
C LYS A 296 -14.23 5.91 -13.68
N TYR A 297 -12.96 5.64 -13.43
CA TYR A 297 -12.14 6.51 -12.61
C TYR A 297 -11.32 7.45 -13.50
N TRP A 298 -11.31 8.74 -13.15
CA TRP A 298 -10.21 9.59 -13.57
C TRP A 298 -8.94 9.12 -12.86
N VAL A 299 -7.80 9.18 -13.54
CA VAL A 299 -6.52 8.70 -12.99
C VAL A 299 -5.41 9.73 -13.23
N LYS A 300 -4.70 10.06 -12.16
CA LYS A 300 -3.47 10.85 -12.16
C LYS A 300 -2.35 9.99 -11.58
N LEU A 301 -1.27 9.83 -12.33
CA LEU A 301 -0.03 9.24 -11.82
C LEU A 301 0.87 10.38 -11.39
N VAL A 302 1.62 10.23 -10.30
CA VAL A 302 2.57 11.25 -9.83
C VAL A 302 3.88 10.61 -9.36
N ARG A 303 5.01 11.21 -9.75
CA ARG A 303 6.31 10.88 -9.19
C ARG A 303 6.54 11.69 -7.91
N TYR A 304 6.22 11.13 -6.75
CA TYR A 304 6.13 11.87 -5.49
C TYR A 304 7.47 11.98 -4.74
N CYS A 305 8.47 11.17 -5.06
CA CYS A 305 9.83 11.32 -4.51
C CYS A 305 10.91 10.92 -5.53
N SER A 306 12.18 11.19 -5.21
CA SER A 306 13.28 10.76 -6.07
C SER A 306 13.42 9.22 -6.06
N GLU A 307 13.91 8.65 -7.17
CA GLU A 307 14.29 7.23 -7.22
C GLU A 307 15.46 6.91 -6.29
N VAL A 308 16.28 7.93 -5.97
CA VAL A 308 17.37 7.83 -4.98
C VAL A 308 16.81 7.65 -3.57
N ASP A 309 15.71 8.33 -3.25
CA ASP A 309 15.05 8.22 -1.94
C ASP A 309 14.30 6.90 -1.82
N SER A 310 13.59 6.52 -2.89
CA SER A 310 12.91 5.24 -2.98
C SER A 310 12.69 4.82 -4.43
N PRO A 311 13.00 3.56 -4.81
CA PRO A 311 12.60 3.03 -6.11
C PRO A 311 11.08 2.88 -6.25
N GLU A 312 10.31 3.07 -5.18
CA GLU A 312 8.84 3.00 -5.11
C GLU A 312 8.27 4.43 -5.03
N CYS A 313 8.55 5.21 -6.08
CA CYS A 313 8.34 6.66 -6.12
C CYS A 313 7.10 7.13 -6.89
N TRP A 314 6.24 6.21 -7.30
CA TRP A 314 5.03 6.50 -8.06
C TRP A 314 3.78 6.40 -7.20
N LEU A 315 2.83 7.31 -7.41
CA LEU A 315 1.55 7.37 -6.71
C LEU A 315 0.41 7.39 -7.73
N ILE A 316 -0.50 6.43 -7.63
CA ILE A 316 -1.79 6.49 -8.34
C ILE A 316 -2.77 7.29 -7.46
N LEU A 317 -3.28 8.36 -8.01
CA LEU A 317 -4.44 9.10 -7.53
C LEU A 317 -5.60 8.82 -8.49
N ALA A 318 -6.76 8.45 -7.95
CA ALA A 318 -7.93 8.19 -8.77
C ALA A 318 -9.22 8.57 -8.04
N GLY A 319 -10.26 8.89 -8.79
CA GLY A 319 -11.59 9.16 -8.25
C GLY A 319 -12.68 8.86 -9.27
N LYS A 320 -13.88 8.54 -8.79
CA LYS A 320 -15.04 8.34 -9.68
C LYS A 320 -15.34 9.64 -10.45
N GLU A 321 -15.63 9.49 -11.74
CA GLU A 321 -16.08 10.58 -12.62
C GLU A 321 -17.42 11.20 -12.20
#